data_AF-A0A1B1UET6-F1
#
_entry.id   AF-A0A1B1UET6-F1
#
_cell.length_a   1.000
_cell.length_b   1.000
_cell.length_c   1.000
_cell.angle_alpha   90.00
_cell.angle_beta   90.00
_cell.angle_gamma   90.00
#
_symmetry.space_group_name_H-M   'P 1'
#
loop_
_entity.id
_entity.type
_entity.pdbx_description
1 polymer ?
#
loop_
_entity_poly.entity_id
_entity_poly.type
_entity_poly.pdbx_seq_one_letter_code
_entity_poly.pdbx_strand_id
1 'polypeptide(L)' 'MRNIVNEAGEIVAKATRDGTLVGGHHRIALEASLGQKLLWEDTGEPVNLEAFFRHPASSLRHTA' A
#
# COMPACT_ATOMS: atom_id res chain seq x y z
N MET A 1 -2.58 -10.71 10.03
CA MET A 1 -2.23 -10.21 8.68
C MET A 1 -3.54 -9.86 7.98
N ARG A 2 -3.56 -8.81 7.19
CA ARG A 2 -4.72 -8.34 6.43
C ARG A 2 -4.35 -8.32 4.95
N ASN A 3 -5.29 -8.74 4.11
CA ASN A 3 -5.12 -8.63 2.68
C ASN A 3 -5.67 -7.28 2.21
N ILE A 4 -5.02 -6.74 1.19
CA ILE A 4 -5.43 -5.55 0.46
C ILE A 4 -5.95 -6.03 -0.89
N VAL A 5 -7.18 -5.66 -1.19
CA VAL A 5 -7.86 -6.01 -2.44
C VAL A 5 -8.15 -4.77 -3.27
N ASN A 6 -8.28 -4.93 -4.58
CA ASN A 6 -8.82 -3.87 -5.45
C ASN A 6 -10.35 -3.90 -5.45
N GLU A 7 -10.97 -2.99 -6.20
CA GLU A 7 -12.44 -2.93 -6.35
C GLU A 7 -13.04 -4.20 -6.98
N ALA A 8 -12.24 -4.97 -7.74
CA ALA A 8 -12.65 -6.26 -8.28
C ALA A 8 -12.56 -7.42 -7.26
N GLY A 9 -12.09 -7.15 -6.04
CA GLY A 9 -11.89 -8.16 -4.99
C GLY A 9 -10.63 -9.00 -5.18
N GLU A 10 -9.73 -8.61 -6.07
CA GLU A 10 -8.47 -9.31 -6.29
C GLU A 10 -7.44 -8.91 -5.24
N ILE A 11 -6.69 -9.88 -4.73
CA ILE A 11 -5.63 -9.63 -3.75
C ILE A 11 -4.44 -8.95 -4.43
N VAL A 12 -4.22 -7.68 -4.06
CA VAL A 12 -3.14 -6.83 -4.56
C VAL A 12 -1.90 -6.93 -3.68
N ALA A 13 -2.09 -6.92 -2.35
CA ALA A 13 -0.99 -6.93 -1.39
C ALA A 13 -1.39 -7.50 -0.04
N LYS A 14 -0.39 -7.71 0.82
CA LYS A 14 -0.59 -8.18 2.20
C LYS A 14 0.10 -7.24 3.16
N ALA A 15 -0.58 -6.88 4.24
CA ALA A 15 -0.03 -6.04 5.29
C ALA A 15 -0.30 -6.63 6.69
N THR A 16 0.46 -6.16 7.68
CA THR A 16 0.18 -6.38 9.09
C THR A 16 -0.98 -5.51 9.54
N ARG A 17 -1.52 -5.80 10.72
CA ARG A 17 -2.61 -5.00 11.30
C ARG A 17 -2.16 -3.58 11.64
N ASP A 18 -0.87 -3.43 11.93
CA ASP A 18 -0.18 -2.17 12.20
C ASP A 18 0.09 -1.33 10.93
N GLY A 19 -0.36 -1.79 9.76
CA GLY A 19 -0.19 -1.05 8.50
C GLY A 19 1.19 -1.19 7.87
N THR A 20 1.95 -2.24 8.18
CA THR A 20 3.22 -2.54 7.49
C THR A 20 2.97 -3.49 6.32
N LEU A 21 3.37 -3.13 5.10
CA LEU A 21 3.32 -4.05 3.96
C LEU A 21 4.29 -5.23 4.19
N VAL A 22 3.75 -6.43 4.11
CA VAL A 22 4.51 -7.69 4.21
C VAL A 22 4.86 -8.21 2.81
N GLY A 23 4.08 -7.85 1.79
CA GLY A 23 4.33 -8.26 0.41
C GLY A 23 3.42 -7.56 -0.60
N GLY A 24 3.82 -7.58 -1.86
CA GLY A 24 3.07 -6.94 -2.95
C GLY A 24 3.39 -5.46 -3.18
N HIS A 25 4.52 -4.95 -2.68
CA HIS A 25 4.98 -3.56 -2.86
C HIS A 25 4.91 -3.07 -4.32
N HIS A 26 5.31 -3.92 -5.27
CA HIS A 26 5.26 -3.57 -6.69
C HIS A 26 3.82 -3.49 -7.21
N ARG A 27 2.96 -4.46 -6.85
CA ARG A 27 1.57 -4.52 -7.34
C ARG A 27 0.71 -3.41 -6.72
N ILE A 28 0.86 -3.14 -5.43
CA ILE A 28 0.14 -2.04 -4.78
C ILE A 28 0.56 -0.67 -5.34
N ALA A 29 1.83 -0.48 -5.70
CA ALA A 29 2.31 0.73 -6.36
C ALA A 29 1.72 0.92 -7.75
N LEU A 30 1.60 -0.17 -8.53
CA LEU A 30 0.95 -0.14 -9.84
C LEU A 30 -0.52 0.26 -9.72
N GLU A 31 -1.28 -0.43 -8.88
CA GLU A 31 -2.72 -0.15 -8.71
C GLU A 31 -2.96 1.27 -8.17
N ALA A 32 -2.11 1.73 -7.24
CA ALA A 32 -2.13 3.10 -6.73
C ALA A 32 -1.81 4.12 -7.83
N SER A 33 -0.85 3.83 -8.71
CA SER A 33 -0.49 4.70 -9.84
C SER A 33 -1.59 4.75 -10.90
N LEU A 34 -2.35 3.67 -11.05
CA LEU A 34 -3.54 3.60 -11.91
C LEU A 34 -4.74 4.32 -11.30
N GLY A 35 -4.63 4.85 -10.08
CA GLY A 35 -5.72 5.52 -9.37
C GLY A 35 -6.80 4.57 -8.88
N GLN A 36 -6.51 3.27 -8.80
CA GLN A 36 -7.48 2.29 -8.30
C GLN A 36 -7.68 2.44 -6.79
N LYS A 37 -8.93 2.25 -6.35
CA LYS A 37 -9.22 2.17 -4.92
C LYS A 37 -8.81 0.80 -4.40
N LEU A 38 -7.97 0.84 -3.37
CA LEU A 38 -7.55 -0.33 -2.64
C LEU A 38 -8.27 -0.37 -1.30
N LEU A 39 -8.79 -1.54 -0.96
CA LEU A 39 -9.63 -1.76 0.21
C LEU A 39 -9.02 -2.86 1.09
N TRP A 40 -9.23 -2.75 2.39
CA TRP A 40 -8.96 -3.85 3.31
C TRP A 40 -9.97 -4.97 3.06
N GLU A 41 -9.52 -6.19 2.80
CA GLU A 41 -10.41 -7.36 2.60
C GLU A 41 -11.33 -7.59 3.80
N ASP A 42 -10.83 -7.30 5.00
CA ASP A 42 -11.47 -7.56 6.29
C ASP A 42 -12.53 -6.52 6.68
N THR A 43 -12.27 -5.23 6.47
CA THR A 43 -13.22 -4.15 6.85
C THR A 43 -13.89 -3.47 5.65
N GLY A 44 -13.43 -3.71 4.42
CA GLY A 44 -13.86 -2.97 3.24
C GLY A 44 -13.44 -1.50 3.25
N GLU A 45 -12.65 -1.08 4.23
CA GLU A 45 -12.21 0.30 4.36
C GLU A 45 -11.12 0.63 3.34
N PRO A 46 -11.10 1.87 2.82
CA PRO A 46 -10.04 2.31 1.94
C PRO A 46 -8.68 2.24 2.64
N VAL A 47 -7.71 1.67 1.93
CA VAL A 47 -6.32 1.59 2.36
C VAL A 47 -5.70 2.97 2.23
N ASN A 48 -5.08 3.45 3.31
CA ASN A 48 -4.30 4.68 3.26
C ASN A 48 -2.97 4.41 2.54
N LEU A 49 -2.94 4.66 1.23
CA LEU A 49 -1.76 4.45 0.38
C LEU A 49 -0.62 5.41 0.72
N GLU A 50 -0.92 6.62 1.19
CA GLU A 50 0.11 7.57 1.62
C GLU A 50 0.94 7.01 2.77
N ALA A 51 0.38 6.21 3.68
CA ALA A 51 1.15 5.59 4.75
C ALA A 51 2.21 4.59 4.23
N PHE A 52 1.96 3.96 3.08
CA PHE A 52 2.88 2.99 2.46
C PHE A 52 3.89 3.65 1.52
N PHE A 53 3.49 4.71 0.81
CA PHE A 53 4.33 5.45 -0.12
C PHE A 53 4.93 6.72 0.48
N ARG A 54 4.71 7.01 1.77
CA ARG A 54 5.42 8.06 2.48
C ARG A 54 6.89 7.67 2.53
N HIS A 55 7.60 8.05 1.48
CA HIS A 55 9.01 8.29 1.53
C HIS A 55 9.25 9.17 2.75
N PRO A 56 10.09 8.78 3.72
CA PRO A 56 10.54 9.75 4.70
C PRO A 56 11.13 10.89 3.89
N ALA A 57 10.52 12.08 3.98
CA ALA A 57 11.08 13.32 3.48
C ALA A 57 12.31 13.66 4.33
N SER A 58 13.35 12.85 4.23
CA SER A 58 14.71 13.06 4.73
C SER A 58 15.51 11.77 4.51
N SER A 59 16.07 11.64 3.31
CA SER A 59 17.49 11.33 3.27
C SER A 59 18.11 12.41 2.41
N LEU A 60 18.42 13.51 3.07
CA LEU A 60 19.64 14.27 2.79
C LEU A 60 20.78 13.25 2.74
N ARG A 61 21.01 12.60 1.60
CA ARG A 61 22.21 11.79 1.37
C ARG A 61 23.11 12.58 0.44
N HIS A 62 23.93 13.37 1.13
CA HIS A 62 25.28 13.80 0.78
C HIS A 62 25.47 14.55 -0.55
N THR A 63 25.82 15.83 -0.38
CA THR A 63 26.86 16.53 -1.14
C THR A 63 27.92 15.61 -1.74
N ALA A 64 28.18 15.80 -3.03
CA ALA A 64 29.49 15.68 -3.64
C ALA A 64 29.64 16.80 -4.68
#